data_AF-A0A7X0GTI2-F1
#
_entry.id   AF-A0A7X0GTI2-F1
#
_cell.length_a   1.000
_cell.length_b   1.000
_cell.length_c   1.000
_cell.angle_alpha   90.00
_cell.angle_beta   90.00
_cell.angle_gamma   90.00
#
_symmetry.space_group_name_H-M   'P 1'
#
loop_
_entity.id
_entity.type
_entity.pdbx_description
1 polymer ?
#
loop_
_entity_poly.entity_id
_entity_poly.type
_entity_poly.pdbx_seq_one_letter_code
_entity_poly.pdbx_strand_id
1 'polypeptide(L)'
;MDAHEVNRARAKLAEGVGHREKWRLALDVFDELAGWGLVPPVVVADAGYGQNADFRDNLDGRGIGYVVAVRSDVTVHPHDARPTAPAWSGNGRKPQPCYRDRPSSVAALAAVMAGRLSPG
;
A
#
# COMPACT_ATOMS: atom_id res chain seq x y z
N MET A 1 -9.45 -37.33 3.19
CA MET A 1 -9.03 -36.20 2.33
C MET A 1 -9.77 -34.97 2.85
N ASP A 2 -9.04 -33.99 3.37
CA ASP A 2 -9.62 -32.78 3.95
C ASP A 2 -10.39 -31.97 2.86
N ALA A 3 -11.41 -31.21 3.22
CA ALA A 3 -12.22 -30.43 2.29
C ALA A 3 -11.37 -29.44 1.47
N HIS A 4 -10.29 -28.92 2.06
CA HIS A 4 -9.31 -28.09 1.36
C HIS A 4 -8.59 -28.84 0.24
N GLU A 5 -8.26 -30.10 0.46
CA GLU A 5 -7.53 -30.95 -0.49
C GLU A 5 -8.42 -31.38 -1.66
N VAL A 6 -9.69 -31.70 -1.39
CA VAL A 6 -10.71 -31.99 -2.41
C VAL A 6 -10.94 -30.78 -3.33
N ASN A 7 -10.99 -29.57 -2.77
CA ASN A 7 -11.17 -28.34 -3.55
C ASN A 7 -9.97 -28.01 -4.44
N ARG A 8 -8.73 -28.24 -3.96
CA ARG A 8 -7.53 -28.05 -4.78
C ARG A 8 -7.46 -29.03 -5.96
N ALA A 9 -7.79 -30.30 -5.73
CA ALA A 9 -7.82 -31.30 -6.78
C ALA A 9 -8.84 -30.94 -7.88
N ARG A 10 -10.03 -30.48 -7.50
CA ARG A 10 -11.06 -30.00 -8.44
C ARG A 10 -10.62 -28.77 -9.24
N ALA A 11 -9.89 -27.85 -8.61
CA ALA A 11 -9.35 -26.66 -9.26
C ALA A 11 -8.09 -26.94 -10.11
N LYS A 12 -7.64 -28.21 -10.19
CA LYS A 12 -6.40 -28.62 -10.88
C LYS A 12 -5.15 -27.87 -10.38
N LEU A 13 -5.13 -27.53 -9.10
CA LEU A 13 -3.99 -26.86 -8.48
C LEU A 13 -2.86 -27.86 -8.28
N ALA A 14 -1.65 -27.54 -8.76
CA ALA A 14 -0.48 -28.40 -8.59
C ALA A 14 -0.15 -28.62 -7.10
N GLU A 15 0.34 -29.81 -6.77
CA GLU A 15 0.82 -30.12 -5.42
C GLU A 15 1.95 -29.16 -5.03
N GLY A 16 1.84 -28.56 -3.85
CA GLY A 16 2.80 -27.56 -3.36
C GLY A 16 2.47 -26.09 -3.68
N VAL A 17 1.46 -25.80 -4.51
CA VAL A 17 0.99 -24.42 -4.72
C VAL A 17 0.13 -23.97 -3.54
N GLY A 18 0.75 -23.23 -2.62
CA GLY A 18 0.07 -22.59 -1.49
C GLY A 18 -0.68 -21.32 -1.89
N HIS A 19 -1.51 -20.81 -0.98
CA HIS A 19 -2.15 -19.50 -1.16
C HIS A 19 -1.08 -18.40 -1.15
N ARG A 20 -1.00 -17.61 -2.23
CA ARG A 20 -0.29 -16.33 -2.26
C ARG A 20 -1.27 -15.20 -2.46
N GLU A 21 -0.99 -14.08 -1.81
CA GLU A 21 -1.77 -12.87 -1.97
C GLU A 21 -1.61 -12.34 -3.39
N LYS A 22 -2.72 -11.91 -3.99
CA LYS A 22 -2.78 -11.44 -5.38
C LYS A 22 -1.76 -10.34 -5.69
N TRP A 23 -1.49 -9.45 -4.74
CA TRP A 23 -0.53 -8.36 -4.91
C TRP A 23 0.92 -8.85 -4.98
N ARG A 24 1.28 -9.93 -4.28
CA ARG A 24 2.61 -10.54 -4.37
C ARG A 24 2.85 -11.14 -5.74
N LEU A 25 1.82 -11.78 -6.32
CA LEU A 25 1.89 -12.31 -7.69
C LEU A 25 2.08 -11.18 -8.71
N ALA A 26 1.43 -10.03 -8.52
CA ALA A 26 1.65 -8.87 -9.39
C ALA A 26 3.10 -8.33 -9.29
N LEU A 27 3.69 -8.33 -8.10
CA LEU A 27 5.11 -7.97 -7.94
C LEU A 27 6.04 -8.98 -8.62
N ASP A 28 5.75 -10.28 -8.51
CA ASP A 28 6.54 -11.32 -9.20
C ASP A 28 6.56 -11.08 -10.72
N VAL A 29 5.43 -10.65 -11.32
CA VAL A 29 5.36 -10.29 -12.75
C VAL A 29 6.26 -9.10 -13.09
N PHE A 30 6.33 -8.08 -12.22
CA PHE A 30 7.24 -6.95 -12.44
C PHE A 30 8.71 -7.38 -12.34
N ASP A 31 9.04 -8.28 -11.42
CA ASP A 31 10.39 -8.82 -11.29
C ASP A 31 10.79 -9.67 -12.51
N GLU A 32 9.86 -10.45 -13.07
CA GLU A 32 10.06 -11.21 -14.30
C GLU A 32 10.31 -10.28 -15.51
N LEU A 33 9.48 -9.24 -15.68
CA LEU A 33 9.66 -8.24 -16.74
C LEU A 33 11.01 -7.52 -16.61
N ALA A 34 11.42 -7.16 -15.40
CA ALA A 34 12.73 -6.56 -15.15
C ALA A 34 13.88 -7.50 -15.55
N GLY A 35 13.71 -8.82 -15.34
CA GLY A 35 14.64 -9.85 -15.82
C GLY A 35 14.79 -9.88 -17.35
N TRP A 36 13.79 -9.40 -18.09
CA TRP A 36 13.84 -9.22 -19.54
C TRP A 36 14.30 -7.81 -19.97
N GLY A 37 14.70 -6.96 -19.02
CA GLY A 37 15.06 -5.57 -19.28
C GLY A 37 13.86 -4.65 -19.53
N LEU A 38 12.65 -5.08 -19.16
CA LEU A 38 11.42 -4.31 -19.33
C LEU A 38 10.96 -3.77 -17.98
N VAL A 39 11.20 -2.49 -17.72
CA VAL A 39 10.69 -1.81 -16.53
C VAL A 39 9.64 -0.79 -16.96
N PRO A 40 8.37 -0.93 -16.52
CA PRO A 40 7.34 0.03 -16.84
C PRO A 40 7.69 1.39 -16.19
N PRO A 41 7.55 2.51 -16.91
CA PRO A 41 7.80 3.83 -16.33
C PRO A 41 6.73 4.22 -15.30
N VAL A 42 5.51 3.69 -15.44
CA VAL A 42 4.41 3.89 -14.50
C VAL A 42 3.48 2.67 -14.44
N VAL A 43 2.97 2.34 -13.26
CA VAL A 43 1.94 1.32 -13.03
C VAL A 43 0.63 1.98 -12.61
N VAL A 44 -0.47 1.57 -13.25
CA VAL A 44 -1.83 1.96 -12.83
C VAL A 44 -2.55 0.75 -12.29
N ALA A 45 -3.15 0.86 -11.10
CA ALA A 45 -3.90 -0.24 -10.48
C ALA A 45 -5.15 0.21 -9.74
N ASP A 46 -6.11 -0.70 -9.59
CA ASP A 46 -7.34 -0.46 -8.85
C ASP A 46 -7.13 -0.52 -7.31
N ALA A 47 -8.21 -0.26 -6.57
CA ALA A 47 -8.18 -0.19 -5.10
C ALA A 47 -7.94 -1.54 -4.41
N GLY A 48 -8.11 -2.67 -5.09
CA GLY A 48 -7.69 -3.99 -4.59
C GLY A 48 -6.18 -4.10 -4.40
N TYR A 49 -5.40 -3.28 -5.13
CA TYR A 49 -3.95 -3.17 -4.98
C TYR A 49 -3.55 -1.91 -4.21
N GLY A 50 -4.14 -0.76 -4.57
CA GLY A 50 -3.73 0.53 -4.00
C GLY A 50 -3.96 0.68 -2.50
N GLN A 51 -4.83 -0.14 -1.91
CA GLN A 51 -5.06 -0.19 -0.46
C GLN A 51 -3.95 -0.86 0.32
N ASN A 52 -3.13 -1.67 -0.33
CA ASN A 52 -2.06 -2.38 0.31
C ASN A 52 -0.82 -1.46 0.37
N ALA A 53 -0.40 -1.10 1.59
CA ALA A 53 0.79 -0.28 1.78
C ALA A 53 2.06 -1.01 1.30
N ASP A 54 2.23 -2.29 1.63
CA ASP A 54 3.37 -3.08 1.19
C ASP A 54 3.47 -3.15 -0.34
N PHE A 55 2.35 -3.23 -1.05
CA PHE A 55 2.35 -3.21 -2.52
C PHE A 55 2.91 -1.89 -3.07
N ARG A 56 2.47 -0.76 -2.51
CA ARG A 56 2.97 0.58 -2.90
C ARG A 56 4.45 0.75 -2.55
N ASP A 57 4.84 0.36 -1.34
CA ASP A 57 6.23 0.43 -0.88
C ASP A 57 7.16 -0.45 -1.75
N ASN A 58 6.66 -1.59 -2.24
CA ASN A 58 7.42 -2.46 -3.13
C ASN A 58 7.56 -1.91 -4.55
N LEU A 59 6.61 -1.11 -5.04
CA LEU A 59 6.76 -0.39 -6.31
C LEU A 59 7.79 0.75 -6.17
N ASP A 60 7.71 1.52 -5.08
CA ASP A 60 8.68 2.57 -4.77
C ASP A 60 10.10 2.01 -4.61
N GLY A 61 10.26 0.90 -3.89
CA GLY A 61 11.55 0.22 -3.74
C GLY A 61 12.15 -0.28 -5.07
N ARG A 62 11.32 -0.48 -6.09
CA ARG A 62 11.73 -0.84 -7.46
C ARG A 62 11.95 0.39 -8.37
N GLY A 63 11.71 1.60 -7.86
CA GLY A 63 11.76 2.83 -8.64
C GLY A 63 10.65 2.93 -9.71
N ILE A 64 9.56 2.18 -9.54
CA ILE A 64 8.44 2.17 -10.47
C ILE A 64 7.42 3.21 -10.00
N GLY A 65 7.23 4.28 -10.78
CA GLY A 65 6.18 5.25 -10.52
C GLY A 65 4.80 4.60 -10.57
N TYR A 66 3.83 5.09 -9.79
CA TYR A 66 2.49 4.50 -9.80
C TYR A 66 1.37 5.51 -9.59
N VAL A 67 0.20 5.17 -10.13
CA VAL A 67 -1.08 5.83 -9.86
C VAL A 67 -2.08 4.73 -9.52
N VAL A 68 -2.44 4.64 -8.24
CA VAL A 68 -3.35 3.58 -7.76
C VAL A 68 -4.60 4.18 -7.17
N ALA A 69 -5.74 3.56 -7.45
CA ALA A 69 -6.98 3.93 -6.80
C ALA A 69 -6.92 3.56 -5.31
N VAL A 70 -7.49 4.41 -4.46
CA VAL A 70 -7.74 4.14 -3.05
C VAL A 70 -9.20 4.43 -2.74
N ARG A 71 -9.75 3.79 -1.71
CA ARG A 71 -11.12 4.09 -1.24
C ARG A 71 -11.12 5.45 -0.57
N SER A 72 -12.23 6.14 -0.72
CA SER A 72 -12.44 7.49 -0.18
C SER A 72 -12.39 7.58 1.34
N ASP A 73 -12.64 6.49 2.04
CA ASP A 73 -12.72 6.40 3.50
C ASP A 73 -11.38 6.07 4.17
N VAL A 74 -10.34 5.79 3.39
CA VAL A 74 -8.96 5.61 3.91
C VAL A 74 -8.52 6.90 4.57
N THR A 75 -7.88 6.78 5.72
CA THR A 75 -7.31 7.91 6.45
C THR A 75 -5.90 8.22 5.94
N VAL A 76 -5.65 9.50 5.69
CA VAL A 76 -4.40 10.03 5.14
C VAL A 76 -4.00 11.29 5.90
N HIS A 77 -2.70 11.56 5.92
CA HIS A 77 -2.17 12.86 6.32
C HIS A 77 -1.90 13.72 5.07
N PRO A 78 -1.91 15.06 5.20
CA PRO A 78 -1.42 15.95 4.15
C PRO A 78 0.00 15.57 3.69
N HIS A 79 0.32 15.87 2.43
CA HIS A 79 1.60 15.51 1.82
C HIS A 79 2.83 16.10 2.54
N ASP A 80 2.67 17.29 3.12
CA ASP A 80 3.68 18.00 3.89
C ASP A 80 3.71 17.61 5.37
N ALA A 81 2.80 16.76 5.83
CA ALA A 81 2.82 16.27 7.20
C ALA A 81 4.14 15.54 7.49
N ARG A 82 4.70 15.81 8.67
CA ARG A 82 5.93 15.15 9.14
C ARG A 82 5.68 14.60 10.55
N PRO A 83 6.10 13.35 10.83
CA PRO A 83 6.04 12.83 12.18
C PRO A 83 7.04 13.60 13.06
N THR A 84 6.64 13.97 14.26
CA THR A 84 7.48 14.72 15.20
C THR A 84 7.70 13.94 16.49
N ALA A 85 8.94 13.99 16.99
CA ALA A 85 9.26 13.49 18.32
C ALA A 85 9.48 14.69 19.27
N PRO A 86 8.92 14.69 20.49
CA PRO A 86 9.23 15.70 21.48
C PRO A 86 10.68 15.56 21.94
N ALA A 87 11.26 16.63 22.49
CA ALA A 87 12.59 16.57 23.10
C ALA A 87 12.63 15.47 24.17
N TRP A 88 13.65 14.62 24.11
CA TRP A 88 13.80 13.55 25.08
C TRP A 88 14.26 14.13 26.41
N SER A 89 13.57 13.79 27.49
CA SER A 89 13.88 14.26 28.85
C SER A 89 15.16 13.64 29.45
N GLY A 90 15.83 12.74 28.72
CA GLY A 90 17.02 12.02 29.19
C GLY A 90 16.72 10.81 30.07
N ASN A 91 15.44 10.57 30.40
CA ASN A 91 15.01 9.42 31.18
C ASN A 91 14.02 8.54 30.39
N GLY A 92 14.04 7.24 30.65
CA GLY A 92 13.15 6.27 30.01
C GLY A 92 13.37 6.09 28.50
N ARG A 93 12.37 5.51 27.82
CA ARG A 93 12.43 5.20 26.39
C ARG A 93 12.46 6.49 25.55
N LYS A 94 13.40 6.59 24.61
CA LYS A 94 13.44 7.68 23.63
C LYS A 94 12.10 7.74 22.85
N PRO A 95 11.43 8.89 22.82
CA PRO A 95 10.17 9.01 22.11
C PRO A 95 10.39 8.81 20.61
N GLN A 96 9.46 8.12 19.97
CA GLN A 96 9.50 7.87 18.54
C GLN A 96 8.71 8.96 17.79
N PRO A 97 9.12 9.33 16.56
CA PRO A 97 8.34 10.24 15.74
C PRO A 97 6.93 9.71 15.51
N CYS A 98 5.91 10.54 15.71
CA CYS A 98 4.53 10.22 15.36
C CYS A 98 3.82 11.42 14.73
N TYR A 99 2.83 11.14 13.89
CA TYR A 99 1.90 12.17 13.43
C TYR A 99 0.98 12.55 14.58
N ARG A 100 1.02 13.83 14.98
CA ARG A 100 0.22 14.35 16.10
C ARG A 100 -1.14 14.87 15.64
N ASP A 101 -1.21 15.38 14.43
CA ASP A 101 -2.45 15.85 13.83
C ASP A 101 -3.33 14.67 13.44
N ARG A 102 -4.64 14.84 13.57
CA ARG A 102 -5.61 13.79 13.24
C ARG A 102 -5.59 13.53 11.73
N PRO A 103 -5.50 12.28 11.26
CA PRO A 103 -5.61 11.99 9.85
C PRO A 103 -7.05 12.26 9.36
N SER A 104 -7.18 12.64 8.10
CA SER A 104 -8.47 12.91 7.44
C SER A 104 -8.77 11.81 6.43
N SER A 105 -10.04 11.60 6.09
CA SER A 105 -10.36 10.68 4.97
C SER A 105 -9.85 11.25 3.64
N VAL A 106 -9.54 10.38 2.68
CA VAL A 106 -9.15 10.79 1.32
C VAL A 106 -10.20 11.73 0.72
N ALA A 107 -11.48 11.43 0.88
CA ALA A 107 -12.56 12.30 0.39
C ALA A 107 -12.53 13.69 1.04
N ALA A 108 -12.34 13.77 2.36
CA ALA A 108 -12.26 15.06 3.06
C ALA A 108 -11.05 15.87 2.59
N LEU A 109 -9.88 15.22 2.50
CA LEU A 109 -8.66 15.87 2.04
C LEU A 109 -8.79 16.36 0.58
N ALA A 110 -9.33 15.51 -0.30
CA ALA A 110 -9.56 15.87 -1.70
C ALA A 110 -10.56 17.03 -1.84
N ALA A 111 -11.60 17.08 -1.01
CA ALA A 111 -12.54 18.18 -1.00
C ALA A 111 -11.90 19.50 -0.54
N VAL A 112 -11.01 19.48 0.47
CA VAL A 112 -10.23 20.66 0.87
C VAL A 112 -9.31 21.11 -0.26
N MET A 113 -8.56 20.20 -0.88
CA MET A 113 -7.69 20.51 -2.03
C MET A 113 -8.46 21.09 -3.23
N ALA A 114 -9.69 20.63 -3.44
CA ALA A 114 -10.58 21.13 -4.50
C ALA A 114 -11.32 22.43 -4.11
N GLY A 115 -11.06 23.02 -2.95
CA GLY A 115 -11.73 24.24 -2.46
C GLY A 115 -13.21 24.04 -2.09
N ARG A 116 -13.64 22.80 -1.87
CA ARG A 116 -15.04 22.42 -1.56
C ARG A 116 -15.31 22.35 -0.05
N LEU A 117 -14.27 22.43 0.77
CA LEU A 117 -14.33 22.51 2.24
C LEU A 117 -13.27 23.50 2.72
N SER A 118 -13.60 24.32 3.72
CA SER A 118 -12.62 25.18 4.40
C SER A 118 -11.87 24.37 5.47
N PRO A 119 -10.55 24.55 5.65
CA PRO A 119 -9.85 23.97 6.79
C PRO A 119 -10.40 24.62 8.07
N GLY A 120 -10.89 23.78 8.99
CA GLY A 120 -11.39 24.19 10.31
C GLY A 120 -10.30 24.23 11.37
#